data_AF-A0A562K116-F1
#
_entry.id   AF-A0A562K116-F1
#
_cell.length_a   1.000
_cell.length_b   1.000
_cell.length_c   1.000
_cell.angle_alpha   90.00
_cell.angle_beta   90.00
_cell.angle_gamma   90.00
#
_symmetry.space_group_name_H-M   'P 1'
#
loop_
_entity.id
_entity.type
_entity.pdbx_description
1 polymer ?
#
loop_
_entity_poly.entity_id
_entity_poly.type
_entity_poly.pdbx_seq_one_letter_code
_entity_poly.pdbx_strand_id
1 'polypeptide(L)'
;MHVLKEGENIYYLNAKGRETVSSEKVRKKTTTVEHYIMRNYLYIALGYPFEWKNEVEIISIKQKDKLRCRPDALIQKGSDYTVIEVDNMQKMNENQNKIDKYRQLILRGAFGLVSPKFVWITRTDYRKKELLKACEGLKVEVYLLSDFKGKGR
;
A
#
# COMPACT_ATOMS: atom_id res chain seq x y z
N MET A 1 -11.92 -19.61 -19.85
CA MET A 1 -10.99 -18.45 -19.87
C MET A 1 -11.77 -17.28 -19.31
N HIS A 2 -11.32 -16.66 -18.23
CA HIS A 2 -11.98 -15.48 -17.66
C HIS A 2 -11.13 -14.24 -17.94
N VAL A 3 -11.75 -13.21 -18.48
CA VAL A 3 -11.11 -11.94 -18.83
C VAL A 3 -11.64 -10.85 -17.90
N LEU A 4 -10.73 -10.09 -17.30
CA LEU A 4 -11.02 -8.83 -16.63
C LEU A 4 -10.63 -7.71 -17.59
N LYS A 5 -11.56 -6.78 -17.84
CA LYS A 5 -11.28 -5.55 -18.60
C LYS A 5 -10.99 -4.43 -17.59
N GLU A 6 -9.72 -4.17 -17.31
CA GLU A 6 -9.26 -2.99 -16.58
C GLU A 6 -8.19 -2.25 -17.41
N GLY A 7 -8.59 -1.73 -18.58
CA GLY A 7 -7.68 -1.06 -19.53
C GLY A 7 -6.77 -2.02 -20.31
N GLU A 8 -6.39 -3.15 -19.73
CA GLU A 8 -5.66 -4.26 -20.36
C GLU A 8 -6.35 -5.61 -20.08
N ASN A 9 -6.08 -6.61 -20.92
CA ASN A 9 -6.66 -7.95 -20.76
C ASN A 9 -5.83 -8.78 -19.77
N ILE A 10 -6.36 -8.99 -18.56
CA ILE A 10 -5.76 -9.92 -17.59
C ILE A 10 -6.36 -11.32 -17.82
N TYR A 11 -5.51 -12.25 -18.25
CA TYR A 11 -5.89 -13.63 -18.53
C TYR A 11 -5.52 -14.58 -17.38
N TYR A 12 -6.51 -15.32 -16.88
CA TYR A 12 -6.29 -16.38 -15.90
C TYR A 12 -6.27 -17.74 -16.60
N LEU A 13 -5.17 -18.47 -16.45
CA LEU A 13 -4.99 -19.81 -17.01
C LEU A 13 -5.87 -20.84 -16.28
N ASN A 14 -6.65 -21.59 -17.06
CA ASN A 14 -7.30 -22.81 -16.57
C ASN A 14 -6.28 -23.95 -16.40
N ALA A 15 -6.71 -25.12 -15.92
CA ALA A 15 -5.81 -26.26 -15.67
C ALA A 15 -4.97 -26.62 -16.91
N LYS A 16 -5.62 -26.74 -18.08
CA LYS A 16 -4.97 -27.06 -19.36
C LYS A 16 -3.97 -25.98 -19.80
N GLY A 17 -4.31 -24.70 -19.64
CA GLY A 17 -3.41 -23.60 -19.96
C GLY A 17 -2.18 -23.53 -19.06
N ARG A 18 -2.31 -23.92 -17.79
CA ARG A 18 -1.20 -24.00 -16.84
C ARG A 18 -0.24 -25.16 -17.15
N GLU A 19 -0.79 -26.31 -17.52
CA GLU A 19 -0.03 -27.48 -17.97
C GLU A 19 0.83 -27.16 -19.20
N THR A 20 0.29 -26.38 -20.14
CA THR A 20 0.99 -25.96 -21.37
C THR A 20 2.23 -25.10 -21.10
N VAL A 21 2.27 -24.37 -19.98
CA VAL A 21 3.40 -23.48 -19.60
C VAL A 21 4.15 -23.99 -18.36
N SER A 22 3.95 -25.25 -17.99
CA SER A 22 4.56 -25.88 -16.81
C SER A 22 4.42 -25.05 -15.52
N SER A 23 3.27 -24.39 -15.34
CA SER A 23 3.02 -23.54 -14.18
C SER A 23 2.13 -24.24 -13.17
N GLU A 24 2.68 -24.61 -12.02
CA GLU A 24 1.90 -25.24 -10.93
C GLU A 24 1.03 -24.24 -10.15
N LYS A 25 1.31 -22.93 -10.32
CA LYS A 25 0.71 -21.88 -9.50
C LYS A 25 -0.70 -21.52 -9.97
N VAL A 26 -1.70 -21.93 -9.19
CA VAL A 26 -3.11 -21.54 -9.42
C VAL A 26 -3.30 -20.08 -9.01
N ARG A 27 -3.60 -19.19 -9.96
CA ARG A 27 -4.00 -17.82 -9.68
C ARG A 27 -5.50 -17.66 -9.89
N LYS A 28 -6.20 -17.22 -8.86
CA LYS A 28 -7.64 -16.89 -8.90
C LYS A 28 -7.82 -15.40 -9.14
N LYS A 29 -8.94 -15.02 -9.76
CA LYS A 29 -9.39 -13.63 -9.82
C LYS A 29 -9.68 -13.17 -8.39
N THR A 30 -8.96 -12.16 -7.92
CA THR A 30 -9.20 -11.54 -6.60
C THR A 30 -9.53 -10.07 -6.79
N THR A 31 -10.42 -9.53 -5.96
CA THR A 31 -10.71 -8.09 -5.89
C THR A 31 -9.51 -7.26 -5.43
N THR A 32 -8.42 -7.92 -5.01
CA THR A 32 -7.19 -7.31 -4.51
C THR A 32 -6.13 -7.07 -5.60
N VAL A 33 -6.36 -7.49 -6.85
CA VAL A 33 -5.37 -7.31 -7.93
C VAL A 33 -5.02 -5.84 -8.14
N GLU A 34 -6.03 -4.97 -8.25
CA GLU A 34 -5.80 -3.54 -8.45
C GLU A 34 -5.07 -2.91 -7.24
N HIS A 35 -5.36 -3.38 -6.02
CA HIS A 35 -4.64 -2.96 -4.81
C HIS A 35 -3.14 -3.28 -4.90
N TYR A 36 -2.79 -4.48 -5.35
CA TYR A 36 -1.39 -4.86 -5.53
C TYR A 36 -0.71 -4.11 -6.69
N ILE A 37 -1.44 -3.83 -7.77
CA ILE A 37 -0.93 -3.02 -8.88
C ILE A 37 -0.63 -1.60 -8.40
N MET A 38 -1.55 -0.99 -7.65
CA MET A 38 -1.35 0.34 -7.04
C MET A 38 -0.13 0.38 -6.12
N ARG A 39 0.07 -0.64 -5.27
CA ARG A 39 1.29 -0.78 -4.46
C ARG A 39 2.55 -0.86 -5.31
N ASN A 40 2.51 -1.61 -6.42
CA ASN A 40 3.66 -1.75 -7.31
C ASN A 40 4.01 -0.45 -8.05
N TYR A 41 3.01 0.38 -8.40
CA TYR A 41 3.30 1.72 -8.94
C TYR A 41 4.13 2.55 -7.97
N LEU A 42 3.79 2.52 -6.67
CA LEU A 42 4.59 3.21 -5.66
C LEU A 42 5.99 2.60 -5.50
N TYR A 43 6.13 1.27 -5.56
CA TYR A 43 7.45 0.62 -5.53
C TYR A 43 8.36 1.13 -6.67
N ILE A 44 7.82 1.25 -7.88
CA ILE A 44 8.53 1.79 -9.05
C ILE A 44 8.82 3.28 -8.87
N ALA A 45 7.81 4.06 -8.48
CA ALA A 45 7.92 5.51 -8.32
C ALA A 45 8.96 5.93 -7.28
N LEU A 46 9.12 5.12 -6.23
CA LEU A 46 10.09 5.31 -5.16
C LEU A 46 11.48 4.74 -5.49
N GLY A 47 11.70 4.30 -6.74
CA GLY A 47 13.01 3.91 -7.23
C GLY A 47 13.45 2.50 -6.81
N TYR A 48 12.52 1.55 -6.73
CA TYR A 48 12.81 0.13 -6.46
C TYR A 48 13.62 -0.10 -5.16
N PRO A 49 13.22 0.50 -4.01
CA PRO A 49 14.02 0.46 -2.79
C PRO A 49 14.25 -0.99 -2.32
N PHE A 50 15.51 -1.32 -2.05
CA PHE A 50 15.92 -2.67 -1.63
C PHE A 50 15.29 -3.08 -0.29
N GLU A 51 15.09 -2.12 0.61
CA GLU A 51 14.54 -2.33 1.96
C GLU A 51 13.01 -2.43 1.98
N TRP A 52 12.36 -2.41 0.81
CA TRP A 52 10.92 -2.57 0.69
C TRP A 52 10.45 -3.92 1.20
N LYS A 53 9.53 -3.89 2.16
CA LYS A 53 8.87 -5.10 2.68
C LYS A 53 7.36 -4.94 2.63
N ASN A 54 6.69 -5.89 1.98
CA ASN A 54 5.23 -5.92 1.91
C ASN A 54 4.65 -6.37 3.26
N GLU A 55 3.58 -5.70 3.69
CA GLU A 55 2.68 -6.20 4.75
C GLU A 55 3.35 -6.56 6.09
N VAL A 56 4.43 -5.87 6.46
CA VAL A 56 5.14 -6.07 7.74
C VAL A 56 4.42 -5.33 8.87
N GLU A 57 4.22 -6.00 10.01
CA GLU A 57 3.61 -5.37 11.18
C GLU A 57 4.58 -4.42 11.89
N ILE A 58 4.09 -3.22 12.19
CA ILE A 58 4.73 -2.28 13.11
C ILE A 58 4.10 -2.52 14.48
N ILE A 59 4.92 -2.88 15.46
CA ILE A 59 4.46 -3.29 16.79
C ILE A 59 5.12 -2.42 17.85
N SER A 60 4.32 -1.94 18.80
CA SER A 60 4.81 -1.32 20.02
C SER A 60 4.19 -2.03 21.22
N ILE A 61 5.05 -2.50 22.12
CA ILE A 61 4.66 -3.15 23.37
C ILE A 61 5.07 -2.22 24.51
N LYS A 62 4.08 -1.68 25.24
CA LYS A 62 4.30 -0.93 26.47
C LYS A 62 3.54 -1.61 27.61
N GLN A 63 4.29 -2.13 28.58
CA GLN A 63 3.75 -2.92 29.69
C GLN A 63 2.88 -4.09 29.19
N LYS A 64 1.56 -4.07 29.45
CA LYS A 64 0.60 -5.09 29.03
C LYS A 64 -0.18 -4.73 27.76
N ASP A 65 0.00 -3.52 27.22
CA ASP A 65 -0.73 -3.07 26.04
C ASP A 65 0.10 -3.21 24.76
N LYS A 66 -0.47 -3.90 23.77
CA LYS A 66 0.15 -4.20 22.48
C LYS A 66 -0.61 -3.48 21.38
N LEU A 67 0.04 -2.46 20.78
CA LEU A 67 -0.47 -1.80 19.59
C LEU A 67 0.25 -2.34 18.36
N ARG A 68 -0.51 -2.69 17.33
CA ARG A 68 0.01 -3.10 16.02
C ARG A 68 -0.74 -2.42 14.88
N CYS A 69 -0.01 -2.10 13.83
CA CYS A 69 -0.58 -1.65 12.56
C CYS A 69 0.19 -2.31 11.42
N ARG A 70 -0.52 -2.76 10.38
CA ARG A 70 0.08 -3.41 9.21
C ARG A 70 -0.13 -2.51 7.98
N PRO A 71 0.91 -1.79 7.53
CA PRO A 71 0.87 -1.09 6.25
C PRO A 71 0.87 -2.04 5.06
N ASP A 72 0.55 -1.53 3.88
CA ASP A 72 0.66 -2.29 2.63
C ASP A 72 2.11 -2.58 2.26
N ALA A 73 3.01 -1.64 2.57
CA ALA A 73 4.44 -1.86 2.58
C ALA A 73 5.17 -0.90 3.53
N LEU A 74 6.40 -1.25 3.86
CA LEU A 74 7.29 -0.47 4.71
C LEU A 74 8.68 -0.43 4.06
N ILE A 75 9.30 0.75 4.05
CA ILE A 75 10.72 0.92 3.78
C ILE A 75 11.34 1.41 5.09
N GLN A 76 12.41 0.74 5.51
CA GLN A 76 13.20 1.15 6.67
C GLN A 76 14.66 1.30 6.26
N LYS A 77 15.16 2.54 6.26
CA LYS A 77 16.57 2.86 5.99
C LYS A 77 17.19 3.44 7.27
N GLY A 78 17.88 2.59 8.03
CA GLY A 78 18.35 2.98 9.37
C GLY A 78 17.18 3.37 10.29
N SER A 79 17.18 4.63 10.73
CA SER A 79 16.11 5.22 11.55
C SER A 79 14.96 5.83 10.75
N ASP A 80 15.09 5.94 9.42
CA ASP A 80 14.06 6.56 8.58
C ASP A 80 13.06 5.52 8.11
N TYR A 81 11.81 5.73 8.50
CA TYR A 81 10.68 4.91 8.10
C TYR A 81 9.85 5.61 7.04
N THR A 82 9.55 4.91 5.95
CA THR A 82 8.51 5.30 4.99
C THR A 82 7.42 4.24 5.01
N VAL A 83 6.23 4.63 5.44
CA VAL A 83 5.02 3.80 5.52
C VAL A 83 4.22 3.99 4.24
N ILE A 84 3.89 2.90 3.56
CA ILE A 84 3.16 2.92 2.29
C ILE A 84 1.76 2.33 2.47
N GLU A 85 0.76 3.03 1.94
CA GLU A 85 -0.65 2.66 2.02
C GLU A 85 -1.37 2.87 0.68
N VAL A 86 -2.29 1.96 0.37
CA VAL A 86 -3.10 1.94 -0.85
C VAL A 86 -4.57 2.15 -0.47
N ASP A 87 -5.13 3.27 -0.90
CA ASP A 87 -6.56 3.59 -0.77
C ASP A 87 -7.28 3.29 -2.10
N ASN A 88 -7.67 2.02 -2.30
CA ASN A 88 -8.42 1.62 -3.49
C ASN A 88 -9.94 1.65 -3.27
N MET A 89 -10.48 0.62 -2.60
CA MET A 89 -11.92 0.40 -2.41
C MET A 89 -12.37 0.58 -0.96
N GLN A 90 -11.43 0.86 -0.05
CA GLN A 90 -11.73 0.96 1.38
C GLN A 90 -12.50 2.23 1.72
N LYS A 91 -13.38 2.14 2.73
CA LYS A 91 -14.11 3.30 3.25
C LYS A 91 -13.13 4.26 3.91
N MET A 92 -13.39 5.56 3.82
CA MET A 92 -12.51 6.58 4.40
C MET A 92 -12.34 6.42 5.92
N ASN A 93 -13.36 5.92 6.63
CA ASN A 93 -13.27 5.63 8.05
C ASN A 93 -12.16 4.59 8.39
N GLU A 94 -11.92 3.63 7.51
CA GLU A 94 -10.82 2.66 7.70
C GLU A 94 -9.45 3.33 7.59
N ASN A 95 -9.31 4.29 6.66
CA ASN A 95 -8.10 5.10 6.54
C ASN A 95 -7.88 5.94 7.79
N GLN A 96 -8.94 6.59 8.29
CA GLN A 96 -8.87 7.38 9.53
C GLN A 96 -8.40 6.52 10.71
N ASN A 97 -9.02 5.34 10.90
CA ASN A 97 -8.63 4.39 11.93
C ASN A 97 -7.16 3.96 11.81
N LYS A 98 -6.65 3.75 10.58
CA LYS A 98 -5.23 3.45 10.35
C LYS A 98 -4.33 4.62 10.71
N ILE A 99 -4.67 5.84 10.30
CA ILE A 99 -3.91 7.06 10.60
C ILE A 99 -3.85 7.29 12.11
N ASP A 100 -4.95 7.09 12.83
CA ASP A 100 -4.99 7.27 14.28
C ASP A 100 -4.16 6.20 15.02
N LYS A 101 -4.14 4.97 14.52
CA LYS A 101 -3.20 3.94 14.99
C LYS A 101 -1.74 4.35 14.74
N TYR A 102 -1.43 4.93 13.59
CA TYR A 102 -0.07 5.42 13.31
C TYR A 102 0.33 6.56 14.23
N ARG A 103 -0.56 7.52 14.53
CA ARG A 103 -0.32 8.56 15.53
C ARG A 103 0.02 7.96 16.90
N GLN A 104 -0.74 6.96 17.34
CA GLN A 104 -0.44 6.27 18.60
C GLN A 104 0.90 5.52 18.55
N LEU A 105 1.25 4.88 17.45
CA LEU A 105 2.56 4.22 17.28
C LEU A 105 3.71 5.22 17.34
N ILE A 106 3.56 6.40 16.73
CA ILE A 106 4.53 7.50 16.81
C ILE A 106 4.70 7.95 18.26
N LEU A 107 3.60 8.22 18.97
CA LEU A 107 3.63 8.61 20.40
C LEU A 107 4.27 7.54 21.29
N ARG A 108 4.16 6.27 20.90
CA ARG A 108 4.80 5.16 21.61
C ARG A 108 6.27 4.95 21.24
N GLY A 109 6.82 5.72 20.31
CA GLY A 109 8.22 5.62 19.88
C GLY A 109 8.50 4.44 18.94
N ALA A 110 7.47 3.87 18.30
CA ALA A 110 7.62 2.71 17.43
C ALA A 110 8.51 2.95 16.20
N PHE A 111 8.74 4.23 15.85
CA PHE A 111 9.55 4.68 14.71
C PHE A 111 10.90 5.25 15.14
N GLY A 112 11.28 5.15 16.43
CA GLY A 112 12.48 5.76 16.96
C GLY A 112 12.37 7.28 17.10
N LEU A 113 13.49 7.99 16.87
CA LEU A 113 13.58 9.45 17.06
C LEU A 113 13.07 10.25 15.87
N VAL A 114 13.05 9.65 14.67
CA VAL A 114 12.67 10.35 13.44
C VAL A 114 11.20 10.04 13.12
N SER A 115 10.41 11.11 12.92
CA SER A 115 9.02 10.97 12.51
C SER A 115 8.92 10.34 11.11
N PRO A 116 8.12 9.27 10.93
CA PRO A 116 8.03 8.54 9.67
C PRO A 116 7.39 9.39 8.55
N LYS A 117 7.75 9.08 7.30
CA LYS A 117 7.05 9.56 6.11
C LYS A 117 5.90 8.61 5.76
N PHE A 118 4.76 9.15 5.36
CA PHE A 118 3.63 8.39 4.83
C PHE A 118 3.50 8.65 3.33
N VAL A 119 3.38 7.57 2.54
CA VAL A 119 3.12 7.65 1.10
C VAL A 119 1.84 6.90 0.81
N TRP A 120 0.85 7.62 0.28
CA TRP A 120 -0.43 7.05 -0.11
C TRP A 120 -0.58 7.04 -1.64
N ILE A 121 -1.36 6.09 -2.15
CA ILE A 121 -1.92 6.14 -3.49
C ILE A 121 -3.44 6.00 -3.40
N THR A 122 -4.17 6.87 -4.09
CA THR A 122 -5.65 6.85 -4.16
C THR A 122 -6.15 7.09 -5.58
N ARG A 123 -7.47 7.02 -5.80
CA ARG A 123 -8.07 7.08 -7.14
C ARG A 123 -8.53 8.48 -7.56
N THR A 124 -8.91 9.35 -6.62
CA THR A 124 -9.57 10.61 -6.93
C THR A 124 -8.99 11.77 -6.13
N ASP A 125 -9.03 12.98 -6.69
CA ASP A 125 -8.63 14.21 -6.00
C ASP A 125 -9.41 14.45 -4.71
N TYR A 126 -10.69 14.10 -4.69
CA TYR A 126 -11.51 14.17 -3.48
C TYR A 126 -10.91 13.32 -2.36
N ARG A 127 -10.60 12.04 -2.64
CA ARG A 127 -9.96 11.16 -1.66
C ARG A 127 -8.58 11.65 -1.25
N LYS A 128 -7.81 12.21 -2.20
CA LYS A 128 -6.50 12.81 -1.89
C LYS A 128 -6.63 13.95 -0.89
N LYS A 129 -7.60 14.86 -1.06
CA LYS A 129 -7.87 15.95 -0.11
C LYS A 129 -8.26 15.42 1.27
N GLU A 130 -9.15 14.42 1.33
CA GLU A 130 -9.58 13.81 2.58
C GLU A 130 -8.41 13.13 3.32
N LEU A 131 -7.54 12.40 2.61
CA LEU A 131 -6.35 11.77 3.18
C LEU A 131 -5.34 12.81 3.70
N LEU A 132 -5.10 13.88 2.93
CA LEU A 132 -4.22 14.97 3.36
C LEU A 132 -4.74 15.65 4.63
N LYS A 133 -6.04 15.93 4.70
CA LYS A 133 -6.70 16.49 5.88
C LYS A 133 -6.59 15.53 7.07
N ALA A 134 -6.89 14.25 6.87
CA ALA A 134 -6.80 13.23 7.91
C ALA A 134 -5.36 13.06 8.45
N CYS A 135 -4.35 13.28 7.60
CA CYS A 135 -2.92 13.20 7.93
C CYS A 135 -2.31 14.53 8.39
N GLU A 136 -3.09 15.56 8.71
CA GLU A 136 -2.56 16.83 9.20
C GLU A 136 -1.62 16.62 10.40
N GLY A 137 -0.47 17.31 10.36
CA GLY A 137 0.64 17.16 11.31
C GLY A 137 1.59 15.99 11.03
N LEU A 138 1.35 15.18 10.00
CA LEU A 138 2.25 14.09 9.58
C LEU A 138 3.00 14.46 8.29
N LYS A 139 4.19 13.89 8.10
CA LYS A 139 4.93 13.99 6.83
C LYS A 139 4.27 13.07 5.81
N VAL A 140 3.43 13.63 4.93
CA VAL A 140 2.62 12.83 4.00
C VAL A 140 2.79 13.25 2.54
N GLU A 141 2.78 12.27 1.65
CA GLU A 141 2.70 12.44 0.21
C GLU A 141 1.59 11.54 -0.33
N VAL A 142 0.75 12.08 -1.23
CA VAL A 142 -0.40 11.34 -1.78
C VAL A 142 -0.39 11.41 -3.31
N TYR A 143 -0.23 10.25 -3.93
CA TYR A 143 -0.29 10.05 -5.37
C TYR A 143 -1.71 9.70 -5.81
N LEU A 144 -2.07 10.11 -7.02
CA LEU A 144 -3.25 9.62 -7.72
C LEU A 144 -2.85 8.47 -8.64
N LEU A 145 -3.73 7.47 -8.77
CA LEU A 145 -3.53 6.41 -9.74
C LEU A 145 -3.38 6.94 -11.18
N SER A 146 -4.03 8.07 -11.50
CA SER A 146 -3.87 8.76 -12.78
C SER A 146 -2.45 9.26 -13.03
N ASP A 147 -1.67 9.54 -11.98
CA ASP A 147 -0.27 10.01 -12.11
C ASP A 147 0.62 8.95 -12.79
N PHE A 148 0.19 7.68 -12.75
CA PHE A 148 0.91 6.54 -13.33
C PHE A 148 0.33 6.08 -14.66
N LYS A 149 -0.90 6.46 -15.01
CA LYS A 149 -1.61 5.98 -16.21
C LYS A 149 -1.38 6.84 -17.47
N GLY A 150 -0.33 7.66 -17.52
CA GLY A 150 -0.12 8.64 -18.60
C GLY A 150 1.32 8.89 -19.04
N LYS A 151 2.29 8.03 -18.70
CA LYS A 151 3.70 8.18 -19.13
C LYS A 151 4.18 7.06 -20.05
N GLY A 152 3.28 6.55 -20.90
CA GLY A 152 3.68 5.84 -22.11
C GLY A 152 4.09 6.86 -23.17
N ARG A 153 5.38 7.11 -23.29
CA ARG A 153 5.99 7.47 -24.58
C ARG A 153 6.43 6.17 -25.24
#